data_AF-A0A0F9N0J6-F1
#
_entry.id   AF-A0A0F9N0J6-F1
#
_cell.length_a   1.000
_cell.length_b   1.000
_cell.length_c   1.000
_cell.angle_alpha   90.00
_cell.angle_beta   90.00
_cell.angle_gamma   90.00
#
_symmetry.space_group_name_H-M   'P 1'
#
loop_
_entity.id
_entity.type
_entity.pdbx_description
1 polymer ?
#
loop_
_entity_poly.entity_id
_entity_poly.type
_entity_poly.pdbx_seq_one_letter_code
_entity_poly.pdbx_strand_id
1 'polypeptide(L)' 'MPIDTSKQFIEFYKKKGDYLVSLSENHFKNIEYRKCLELLNQAYSMYRKGSYTELAENTKQKFLEIKEKYFKK' A
#
# COMPACT_ATOMS: atom_id res chain seq x y z
N MET A 1 -26.44 -3.98 20.43
CA MET A 1 -25.34 -4.80 19.87
C MET A 1 -24.03 -4.08 20.12
N PRO A 2 -23.03 -4.68 20.78
CA PRO A 2 -21.73 -4.05 20.93
C PRO A 2 -21.07 -3.89 19.55
N ILE A 3 -20.54 -2.70 19.28
CA ILE A 3 -19.78 -2.42 18.06
C ILE A 3 -18.49 -3.25 18.14
N ASP A 4 -18.28 -4.15 17.18
CA ASP A 4 -17.03 -4.89 17.04
C ASP A 4 -15.97 -3.94 16.45
N THR A 5 -15.38 -3.15 17.32
CA THR A 5 -14.37 -2.14 16.99
C THR A 5 -13.17 -2.78 16.29
N SER A 6 -12.81 -4.01 16.65
CA SER A 6 -11.71 -4.76 16.02
C SER A 6 -11.95 -4.98 14.53
N LYS A 7 -13.16 -5.37 14.12
CA LYS A 7 -13.49 -5.51 12.69
C LYS A 7 -13.47 -4.17 11.95
N GLN A 8 -13.98 -3.10 12.57
CA GLN A 8 -13.95 -1.76 11.98
C GLN A 8 -12.51 -1.24 11.78
N PHE A 9 -11.62 -1.50 12.73
CA PHE A 9 -10.20 -1.14 12.61
C PHE A 9 -9.49 -1.94 11.53
N ILE A 10 -9.75 -3.24 11.43
CA ILE A 10 -9.21 -4.09 10.37
C ILE A 10 -9.64 -3.56 9.00
N GLU A 11 -10.93 -3.31 8.79
CA GLU A 11 -11.43 -2.76 7.53
C GLU A 11 -10.90 -1.35 7.23
N PHE A 12 -10.74 -0.51 8.26
CA PHE A 12 -10.13 0.81 8.12
C PHE A 12 -8.73 0.72 7.52
N TYR A 13 -7.90 -0.19 8.03
CA TYR A 13 -6.56 -0.40 7.50
C TYR A 13 -6.57 -0.88 6.04
N LYS A 14 -7.50 -1.76 5.67
CA LYS A 14 -7.66 -2.17 4.27
C LYS A 14 -7.99 -0.98 3.38
N LYS A 15 -9.03 -0.22 3.74
CA LYS A 15 -9.49 0.94 2.95
C LYS A 15 -8.39 1.98 2.78
N LYS A 16 -7.63 2.24 3.85
CA LYS A 16 -6.50 3.18 3.79
C LYS A 16 -5.36 2.65 2.92
N GLY A 17 -5.06 1.35 2.97
CA GLY A 17 -4.10 0.69 2.07
C GLY A 17 -4.53 0.82 0.61
N ASP A 18 -5.78 0.45 0.30
CA ASP A 18 -6.35 0.49 -1.05
C ASP A 18 -6.28 1.91 -1.65
N TYR A 19 -6.60 2.93 -0.84
CA TYR A 19 -6.48 4.34 -1.24
C TYR A 19 -5.02 4.73 -1.56
N LEU A 20 -4.06 4.35 -0.73
CA LEU A 20 -2.65 4.66 -0.93
C LEU A 20 -2.08 3.97 -2.18
N VAL A 21 -2.51 2.73 -2.46
CA VAL A 21 -2.15 2.03 -3.71
C VAL A 21 -2.70 2.79 -4.91
N SER A 22 -3.98 3.15 -4.90
CA SER A 22 -4.58 3.93 -5.99
C SER A 22 -3.87 5.27 -6.22
N LEU A 23 -3.55 5.99 -5.14
CA LEU A 23 -2.79 7.24 -5.24
C LEU A 23 -1.38 7.01 -5.81
N SER A 24 -0.71 5.93 -5.41
CA SER A 24 0.61 5.57 -5.92
C SER A 24 0.62 5.36 -7.43
N GLU A 25 -0.48 4.86 -8.01
CA GLU A 25 -0.62 4.64 -9.45
C GLU A 25 -0.73 5.94 -10.23
N ASN A 26 -1.38 6.97 -9.65
CA ASN A 26 -1.40 8.30 -10.25
C ASN A 26 0.00 8.91 -10.28
N HIS A 27 0.75 8.83 -9.18
CA HIS A 27 2.15 9.29 -9.16
C HIS A 27 3.02 8.49 -10.12
N PHE A 28 2.78 7.19 -10.27
CA PHE A 28 3.49 6.38 -11.27
C PHE A 28 3.23 6.86 -12.70
N LYS A 29 1.97 7.13 -13.06
CA LYS A 29 1.60 7.67 -14.39
C LYS A 29 2.22 9.04 -14.65
N ASN A 30 2.41 9.85 -13.60
CA ASN A 30 3.06 11.15 -13.66
C ASN A 30 4.60 11.07 -13.59
N ILE A 31 5.20 9.88 -13.64
CA ILE A 31 6.67 9.67 -13.61
C ILE A 31 7.28 10.10 -12.25
N GLU A 32 6.45 10.26 -11.21
CA GLU A 32 6.86 10.63 -9.87
C GLU A 32 7.22 9.39 -9.03
N TYR A 33 8.20 8.62 -9.52
CA TYR A 33 8.48 7.27 -9.00
C TYR A 33 8.91 7.26 -7.52
N ARG A 34 9.59 8.30 -7.02
CA ARG A 34 9.94 8.39 -5.60
C ARG A 34 8.68 8.46 -4.72
N LYS A 35 7.68 9.25 -5.14
CA LYS A 35 6.43 9.40 -4.41
C LYS A 35 5.57 8.14 -4.51
N CYS A 36 5.57 7.50 -5.68
CA CYS A 36 4.96 6.17 -5.86
C CYS A 36 5.51 5.16 -4.84
N LEU A 37 6.84 5.03 -4.72
CA LEU A 37 7.48 4.11 -3.77
C LEU A 37 7.16 4.45 -2.30
N GLU A 38 7.14 5.73 -1.93
CA GLU A 38 6.76 6.17 -0.58
C GLU A 38 5.33 5.72 -0.23
N LEU A 39 4.39 5.92 -1.14
CA LEU A 39 2.98 5.56 -0.94
C LEU A 39 2.78 4.04 -0.87
N LEU A 40 3.49 3.28 -1.71
CA LEU A 40 3.45 1.81 -1.65
C LEU A 40 3.99 1.29 -0.30
N ASN A 41 5.04 1.90 0.25
CA ASN A 41 5.55 1.52 1.57
C ASN A 41 4.56 1.84 2.71
N GLN A 42 3.82 2.96 2.59
CA GLN A 42 2.74 3.29 3.53
C GLN A 42 1.57 2.30 3.41
N ALA A 43 1.17 1.94 2.19
CA ALA A 43 0.11 0.97 1.93
C ALA A 43 0.46 -0.41 2.53
N TYR A 44 1.69 -0.89 2.31
CA TYR A 44 2.23 -2.10 2.93
C TYR A 44 2.04 -2.10 4.45
N SER A 45 2.41 -1.00 5.10
CA SER A 45 2.28 -0.84 6.55
C SER A 45 0.83 -0.88 7.01
N MET A 46 -0.12 -0.33 6.24
CA MET A 46 -1.55 -0.43 6.55
C MET A 46 -2.04 -1.87 6.45
N TYR A 47 -1.74 -2.57 5.35
CA TYR A 47 -2.14 -3.96 5.18
C TYR A 47 -1.59 -4.88 6.28
N ARG A 48 -0.34 -4.68 6.70
CA ARG A 48 0.26 -5.41 7.84
C ARG A 48 -0.49 -5.15 9.15
N LYS A 49 -0.93 -3.92 9.42
CA LYS A 49 -1.71 -3.58 10.62
C LYS A 49 -3.11 -4.20 10.62
N GLY A 50 -3.70 -4.37 9.44
CA GLY A 50 -4.98 -5.06 9.25
C GLY A 50 -4.86 -6.57 9.07
N SER A 51 -3.66 -7.16 9.20
CA SER A 51 -3.40 -8.59 8.96
C SER A 51 -3.74 -9.08 7.54
N TYR A 52 -3.76 -8.18 6.55
CA TYR A 52 -3.95 -8.52 5.13
C TYR A 52 -2.61 -8.90 4.49
N THR A 53 -2.12 -10.10 4.79
CA THR A 53 -0.80 -10.58 4.40
C THR A 53 -0.58 -10.62 2.88
N GLU A 54 -1.57 -11.09 2.12
CA GLU A 54 -1.50 -11.17 0.66
C GLU A 54 -1.41 -9.78 0.02
N LEU A 55 -2.26 -8.83 0.44
CA LEU A 55 -2.21 -7.46 -0.05
C LEU A 55 -0.88 -6.78 0.30
N ALA A 56 -0.35 -7.04 1.50
CA ALA A 56 0.96 -6.55 1.90
C ALA A 56 2.06 -7.10 0.98
N GLU A 57 2.11 -8.41 0.72
CA GLU A 57 3.16 -8.98 -0.12
C GLU A 57 3.06 -8.51 -1.57
N ASN A 58 1.85 -8.45 -2.14
CA ASN A 58 1.61 -7.90 -3.48
C ASN A 58 2.10 -6.45 -3.58
N THR A 59 1.83 -5.63 -2.55
CA THR A 59 2.30 -4.23 -2.50
C THR A 59 3.81 -4.14 -2.43
N LYS A 60 4.45 -5.01 -1.62
CA LYS A 60 5.91 -5.09 -1.49
C LYS A 60 6.55 -5.53 -2.81
N GLN A 61 5.98 -6.50 -3.51
CA GLN A 61 6.47 -6.93 -4.80
C GLN A 61 6.42 -5.79 -5.83
N LYS A 62 5.28 -5.08 -5.94
CA LYS A 62 5.16 -3.90 -6.81
C LYS A 62 6.19 -2.81 -6.48
N PHE A 63 6.44 -2.56 -5.19
CA PHE A 63 7.50 -1.63 -4.76
C PHE A 63 8.87 -2.07 -5.28
N LEU A 64 9.22 -3.35 -5.14
CA LEU A 64 10.51 -3.88 -5.57
C LEU A 64 10.68 -3.80 -7.08
N GLU A 65 9.65 -4.16 -7.85
CA GLU A 65 9.66 -4.08 -9.32
C GLU A 65 9.91 -2.65 -9.82
N ILE A 66 9.20 -1.66 -9.25
CA ILE A 66 9.39 -0.25 -9.61
C ILE A 66 10.79 0.23 -9.20
N LYS A 67 11.24 -0.14 -8.00
CA LYS A 67 12.57 0.22 -7.51
C LYS A 67 13.67 -0.34 -8.42
N GLU A 68 13.57 -1.60 -8.79
CA GLU A 68 14.52 -2.25 -9.69
C GLU A 68 14.49 -1.62 -11.09
N LYS A 69 13.30 -1.36 -11.64
CA LYS A 69 13.19 -0.84 -13.02
C LYS A 69 13.68 0.60 -13.18
N TYR A 70 13.45 1.47 -12.19
CA TYR A 70 13.67 2.92 -12.35
C TYR A 70 14.76 3.51 -11.45
N PHE A 71 15.28 2.76 -10.48
CA PHE A 71 16.32 3.24 -9.55
C PHE A 71 17.56 2.34 -9.46
N LYS A 72 17.61 1.24 -10.20
CA LYS A 72 18.83 0.44 -10.32
C LYS A 72 19.84 1.21 -11.18
N LYS A 73 21.03 1.45 -10.63
CA LYS A 73 22.18 2.06 -11.32
C LYS A 73 22.85 1.04 -12.23
#